data_AF-A0A971SFI8-F1
#
_entry.id   AF-A0A971SFI8-F1
#
_cell.length_a   1.000
_cell.length_b   1.000
_cell.length_c   1.000
_cell.angle_alpha   90.00
_cell.angle_beta   90.00
_cell.angle_gamma   90.00
#
_symmetry.space_group_name_H-M   'P 1'
#
loop_
_entity.id
_entity.type
_entity.pdbx_description
1 polymer ?
#
loop_
_entity_poly.entity_id
_entity_poly.type
_entity_poly.pdbx_seq_one_letter_code
_entity_poly.pdbx_strand_id
1 'polypeptide(L)'
;MTVNAKCKRSSEGYIVLHGSVINSKTNEKTCSGVAKKARDRAKVDENNVLLEDVLFSSPSAASMFVTGASSNGYTAWKTADGKTLKDVETSEANEL
;
A
#
# COMPACT_ATOMS: atom_id res chain seq x y z
N MET A 1 -8.22 14.30 -3.54
CA MET A 1 -7.22 14.09 -2.47
C MET A 1 -6.17 13.13 -3.01
N THR A 2 -4.91 13.52 -2.91
CA THR A 2 -3.77 12.67 -3.27
C THR A 2 -3.26 12.02 -2.00
N VAL A 3 -3.17 10.69 -1.98
CA VAL A 3 -2.56 9.94 -0.88
C VAL A 3 -1.06 9.79 -1.14
N ASN A 4 -0.25 9.84 -0.09
CA ASN A 4 1.19 9.63 -0.19
C ASN A 4 1.62 8.65 0.89
N ALA A 5 2.06 7.47 0.48
CA ALA A 5 2.43 6.39 1.37
C ALA A 5 3.76 5.77 0.96
N LYS A 6 4.50 5.28 1.94
CA LYS A 6 5.75 4.55 1.74
C LYS A 6 5.51 3.08 2.03
N CYS A 7 5.93 2.24 1.10
CA CYS A 7 5.87 0.78 1.23
C CYS A 7 7.29 0.21 1.15
N LYS A 8 7.60 -0.73 2.04
CA LYS A 8 8.84 -1.50 2.04
C LYS A 8 8.52 -2.96 1.73
N ARG A 9 9.22 -3.55 0.76
CA ARG A 9 9.17 -5.00 0.51
C ARG A 9 10.06 -5.72 1.53
N SER A 10 9.57 -6.81 2.08
CA SER A 10 10.25 -7.73 3.00
C SER A 10 10.04 -9.17 2.53
N SER A 11 10.80 -10.12 3.07
CA SER A 11 10.60 -11.56 2.82
C SER A 11 9.21 -12.05 3.24
N GLU A 12 8.61 -11.40 4.24
CA GLU A 12 7.28 -11.71 4.75
C GLU A 12 6.13 -11.00 3.99
N GLY A 13 6.45 -10.05 3.10
CA GLY A 13 5.46 -9.32 2.30
C GLY A 13 5.75 -7.84 2.13
N TYR A 14 4.72 -7.01 2.29
CA TYR A 14 4.70 -5.58 1.98
C TYR A 14 4.29 -4.77 3.21
N ILE A 15 5.20 -3.94 3.71
CA ILE A 15 5.00 -3.15 4.92
C ILE A 15 4.68 -1.72 4.51
N VAL A 16 3.47 -1.25 4.81
CA VAL A 16 3.13 0.18 4.73
C VAL A 16 3.66 0.84 6.00
N LEU A 17 4.54 1.81 5.83
CA LEU A 17 5.30 2.40 6.93
C LEU A 17 4.49 3.46 7.68
N HIS A 18 4.77 3.60 8.97
CA HIS A 18 4.32 4.72 9.79
C HIS A 18 4.65 6.06 9.11
N GLY A 19 3.80 7.06 9.31
CA GLY A 19 3.90 8.35 8.62
C GLY A 19 3.30 8.36 7.21
N SER A 20 2.79 7.22 6.71
CA SER A 20 2.07 7.15 5.44
C SER A 20 0.68 7.78 5.55
N VAL A 21 0.30 8.61 4.57
CA VAL A 21 -1.04 9.20 4.48
C VAL A 21 -1.96 8.25 3.71
N ILE A 22 -3.04 7.83 4.35
CA ILE A 22 -4.08 7.01 3.72
C ILE A 22 -5.32 7.84 3.39
N ASN A 23 -6.16 7.32 2.51
CA ASN A 23 -7.43 7.96 2.19
C ASN A 23 -8.34 7.96 3.41
N SER A 24 -9.09 9.03 3.65
CA SER A 24 -10.11 9.06 4.71
C SER A 24 -11.34 8.22 4.38
N LYS A 25 -11.61 7.99 3.09
CA LYS A 25 -12.79 7.24 2.63
C LYS A 25 -12.45 5.81 2.24
N THR A 26 -13.36 4.89 2.51
CA THR A 26 -13.31 3.50 2.04
C THR A 26 -14.45 3.27 1.07
N ASN A 27 -14.13 2.74 -0.12
CA ASN A 27 -15.12 2.24 -1.03
C ASN A 27 -15.49 0.81 -0.63
N GLU A 28 -16.65 0.66 -0.02
CA GLU A 28 -17.14 -0.62 0.48
C GLU A 28 -17.40 -1.67 -0.62
N LYS A 29 -17.52 -1.27 -1.89
CA LYS A 29 -17.77 -2.21 -2.99
C LYS A 29 -16.49 -2.73 -3.63
N THR A 30 -15.43 -1.91 -3.68
CA THR A 30 -14.23 -2.21 -4.46
C THR A 30 -12.98 -2.46 -3.61
N CYS A 31 -12.97 -2.00 -2.36
CA CYS A 31 -11.87 -2.27 -1.43
C CYS A 31 -11.95 -3.73 -0.94
N SER A 32 -10.81 -4.43 -0.94
CA SER A 32 -10.77 -5.82 -0.49
C SER A 32 -11.08 -5.95 1.00
N GLY A 33 -11.66 -7.10 1.42
CA GLY A 33 -11.96 -7.36 2.83
C GLY A 33 -10.73 -7.33 3.73
N VAL A 34 -9.56 -7.70 3.22
CA VAL A 34 -8.28 -7.62 3.96
C VAL A 34 -7.90 -6.17 4.22
N ALA A 35 -7.95 -5.31 3.18
CA ALA A 35 -7.63 -3.90 3.32
C ALA A 35 -8.59 -3.19 4.27
N LYS A 36 -9.90 -3.47 4.19
CA LYS A 36 -10.90 -2.92 5.12
C LYS A 36 -10.62 -3.29 6.57
N LYS A 37 -10.38 -4.58 6.85
CA LYS A 37 -10.05 -5.04 8.20
C LYS A 37 -8.77 -4.42 8.73
N ALA A 38 -7.77 -4.23 7.86
CA ALA A 38 -6.56 -3.52 8.24
C ALA A 38 -6.84 -2.05 8.57
N ARG A 39 -7.68 -1.36 7.79
CA ARG A 39 -8.07 0.05 8.03
C ARG A 39 -8.86 0.24 9.32
N ASP A 40 -9.71 -0.72 9.67
CA ASP A 40 -10.47 -0.71 10.93
C ASP A 40 -9.57 -0.87 12.17
N ARG A 41 -8.46 -1.60 12.03
CA ARG A 41 -7.51 -1.87 13.11
C ARG A 41 -6.36 -0.86 13.20
N ALA A 42 -6.04 -0.21 12.09
CA ALA A 42 -4.91 0.69 11.99
C ALA A 42 -5.14 1.96 12.80
N LYS A 43 -4.11 2.37 13.54
CA LYS A 43 -4.06 3.65 14.25
C LYS A 43 -3.71 4.75 13.26
N VAL A 44 -4.61 5.72 13.14
CA VAL A 44 -4.44 6.90 12.31
C VAL A 44 -4.71 8.15 13.13
N ASP A 45 -4.01 9.25 12.81
CA ASP A 45 -4.27 10.55 13.40
C ASP A 45 -5.41 11.31 12.70
N GLU A 46 -5.68 12.54 13.15
CA GLU A 46 -6.68 13.45 12.56
C GLU A 46 -6.41 13.80 11.08
N ASN A 47 -5.16 13.68 10.63
CA ASN A 47 -4.72 13.94 9.26
C ASN A 47 -4.72 12.68 8.38
N ASN A 48 -5.21 11.55 8.87
CA ASN A 48 -5.14 10.23 8.20
C ASN A 48 -3.70 9.74 7.99
N VAL A 49 -2.78 10.15 8.85
CA VAL A 49 -1.41 9.67 8.89
C VAL A 49 -1.37 8.41 9.75
N LEU A 50 -0.76 7.36 9.21
CA LEU A 50 -0.60 6.08 9.88
C LEU A 50 0.39 6.20 11.05
N LEU A 51 0.00 5.72 12.22
CA LEU A 51 0.79 5.79 13.46
C LEU A 51 1.54 4.48 13.77
N GLU A 52 1.47 3.50 12.87
CA GLU A 52 2.12 2.20 13.01
C GLU A 52 2.55 1.64 11.65
N ASP A 53 3.36 0.58 11.65
CA ASP A 53 3.68 -0.16 10.43
C ASP A 53 2.63 -1.26 10.23
N VAL A 54 2.15 -1.44 8.98
CA VAL A 54 1.13 -2.46 8.67
C VAL A 54 1.64 -3.40 7.58
N LEU A 55 1.75 -4.69 7.92
CA LEU A 55 2.21 -5.75 7.03
C LEU A 55 1.06 -6.35 6.22
N PHE A 56 1.29 -6.54 4.92
CA PHE A 56 0.40 -7.20 3.98
C PHE A 56 1.12 -8.32 3.24
N SER A 57 0.44 -9.43 3.00
CA SER A 57 0.96 -10.52 2.16
C SER A 57 0.93 -10.24 0.66
N SER A 58 0.32 -9.13 0.22
CA SER A 58 0.24 -8.78 -1.21
C SER A 58 0.37 -7.27 -1.45
N PRO A 59 0.98 -6.85 -2.58
CA PRO A 59 1.16 -5.43 -2.88
C PRO A 59 -0.17 -4.74 -3.16
N SER A 60 -1.13 -5.47 -3.74
CA SER A 60 -2.48 -4.97 -4.00
C SER A 60 -3.23 -4.67 -2.71
N ALA A 61 -3.20 -5.57 -1.71
CA ALA A 61 -3.83 -5.29 -0.42
C ALA A 61 -3.24 -4.06 0.26
N ALA A 62 -1.90 -3.91 0.24
CA ALA A 62 -1.23 -2.70 0.74
C ALA A 62 -1.70 -1.43 0.00
N SER A 63 -1.79 -1.48 -1.33
CA SER A 63 -2.23 -0.32 -2.12
C SER A 63 -3.72 0.02 -1.91
N MET A 64 -4.58 -0.98 -1.73
CA MET A 64 -6.01 -0.80 -1.43
C MET A 64 -6.23 -0.27 -0.01
N PHE A 65 -5.37 -0.63 0.93
CA PHE A 65 -5.37 -0.08 2.29
C PHE A 65 -5.11 1.42 2.26
N VAL A 66 -4.13 1.88 1.48
CA VAL A 66 -3.82 3.31 1.33
C VAL A 66 -4.88 4.07 0.53
N THR A 67 -5.25 3.56 -0.65
CA THR A 67 -6.17 4.29 -1.56
C THR A 67 -7.63 4.20 -1.13
N GLY A 68 -7.97 3.15 -0.39
CA GLY A 68 -9.32 2.88 0.06
C GLY A 68 -10.28 2.33 -0.98
N ALA A 69 -9.79 1.94 -2.14
CA ALA A 69 -10.58 1.36 -3.22
C ALA A 69 -9.76 0.25 -3.90
N SER A 70 -10.34 -0.39 -4.92
CA SER A 70 -9.59 -1.32 -5.78
C SER A 70 -8.36 -0.63 -6.38
N SER A 71 -7.20 -1.25 -6.20
CA SER A 71 -5.91 -0.75 -6.69
C SER A 71 -5.03 -1.92 -7.08
N ASN A 72 -4.27 -1.74 -8.17
CA ASN A 72 -3.27 -2.71 -8.61
C ASN A 72 -1.92 -2.34 -7.99
N GLY A 73 -1.48 -3.11 -6.99
CA GLY A 73 -0.25 -2.81 -6.25
C GLY A 73 1.01 -2.79 -7.13
N TYR A 74 1.04 -3.60 -8.18
CA TYR A 74 2.20 -3.70 -9.07
C TYR A 74 2.45 -2.42 -9.88
N THR A 75 1.41 -1.64 -10.14
CA THR A 75 1.50 -0.37 -10.89
C THR A 75 1.32 0.86 -10.01
N ALA A 76 0.66 0.71 -8.86
CA ALA A 76 0.44 1.78 -7.88
C ALA A 76 1.72 2.11 -7.10
N TRP A 77 2.49 1.10 -6.70
CA TRP A 77 3.76 1.32 -6.03
C TRP A 77 4.84 1.69 -7.04
N LYS A 78 5.55 2.80 -6.76
CA LYS A 78 6.62 3.31 -7.61
C LYS A 78 7.86 3.64 -6.80
N THR A 79 9.02 3.42 -7.41
CA THR A 79 10.30 3.88 -6.86
C THR A 79 10.45 5.39 -7.00
N ALA A 80 11.50 5.96 -6.40
CA ALA A 80 11.84 7.38 -6.56
C ALA A 80 12.08 7.75 -8.03
N ASP A 81 12.60 6.83 -8.83
CA ASP A 81 12.82 6.98 -10.28
C ASP A 81 11.54 6.81 -11.12
N GLY A 82 10.38 6.61 -10.48
CA GLY A 82 9.09 6.46 -11.16
C GLY A 82 8.83 5.08 -11.77
N LYS A 83 9.75 4.11 -11.61
CA LYS A 83 9.55 2.71 -12.03
C LYS A 83 8.48 2.05 -11.17
N THR A 84 7.58 1.28 -11.77
CA THR A 84 6.56 0.57 -11.02
C THR A 84 7.15 -0.68 -10.34
N LEU A 85 6.48 -1.19 -9.31
CA LEU A 85 6.89 -2.47 -8.69
C LEU A 85 6.98 -3.59 -9.73
N LYS A 86 6.08 -3.62 -10.71
CA LYS A 86 6.14 -4.57 -11.84
C LYS A 86 7.46 -4.47 -12.62
N ASP A 87 7.90 -3.25 -12.91
CA ASP A 87 9.15 -3.00 -13.65
C ASP A 87 10.36 -3.44 -12.83
N VAL A 88 10.33 -3.19 -11.51
CA VAL A 88 11.38 -3.63 -10.58
C VAL A 88 11.48 -5.15 -10.57
N GLU A 89 10.35 -5.86 -10.38
CA GLU A 89 10.35 -7.33 -10.35
C GLU A 89 10.79 -7.95 -11.69
N THR A 90 10.40 -7.34 -12.81
CA THR A 90 10.82 -7.81 -14.15
C THR A 90 12.32 -7.58 -14.37
N SER A 91 12.86 -6.46 -13.88
CA SER A 91 14.28 -6.14 -14.00
C SER A 91 15.13 -7.09 -13.14
N GLU A 92 14.75 -7.28 -11.87
CA GLU A 92 15.44 -8.21 -10.95
C GLU A 92 15.45 -9.65 -11.49
N ALA A 93 14.35 -10.10 -12.11
CA ALA A 93 14.26 -11.43 -12.69
C ALA A 93 15.13 -11.62 -13.95
N ASN A 94 15.53 -10.53 -14.61
CA ASN A 94 16.34 -10.56 -15.84
C ASN A 94 17.84 -10.36 -15.58
N GLU A 95 18.22 -10.10 -14.32
CA GLU A 95 19.62 -9.97 -13.87
C GLU A 95 20.13 -11.24 -13.17
N LEU A 96 19.31 -12.29 -13.14
CA LEU A 96 19.62 -13.66 -12.68
C LEU A 96 19.83 -14.59 -13.88
#